data_AF-A0A661QG62-F1
#
_entry.id   AF-A0A661QG62-F1
#
_cell.length_a   1.000
_cell.length_b   1.000
_cell.length_c   1.000
_cell.angle_alpha   90.00
_cell.angle_beta   90.00
_cell.angle_gamma   90.00
#
_symmetry.space_group_name_H-M   'P 1'
#
loop_
_entity.id
_entity.type
_entity.pdbx_description
1 polymer ?
#
loop_
_entity_poly.entity_id
_entity_poly.type
_entity_poly.pdbx_seq_one_letter_code
_entity_poly.pdbx_strand_id
1 'polypeptide(L)'
;MPNVREIFSGKVVEKRRTRIQDLQEFPRYVVEYLVDNYCNEETFDQDLAQVKKKLLENYATPSEAEKLKYHIRQKGNHSLIARVEVRLDPSEDKYWASISSIGERYIHISDRLLERYPRLLGGMWGIAEIGYDPTEVFGGKIRPFRLLDFTPFQVVRISLNELIEKRSHFLRNEWIDFLVSTVGLNPEAYTLKQKLIIVLRLVPLAERFVNLIELGPRETGKSYMYKNMSYYVTMLSGGRATRASLFVHLGTGKPGVIANFDAVVFDEIAHTDFTDPQTTVSIFKDYMEYGSFAVGKHSVKGEASVVMTGNIDVMGNRPHQKYSHLLEPLPEILQDVAFLDRVHGYLPGWEMP
;
A
#
# COMPACT_ATOMS: atom_id res chain seq x y z
N MET A 1 9.46 13.14 -26.31
CA MET A 1 9.90 12.43 -25.10
C MET A 1 11.31 11.93 -25.31
N PRO A 2 12.26 12.29 -24.44
CA PRO A 2 13.62 11.76 -24.49
C PRO A 2 13.64 10.25 -24.23
N ASN A 3 14.74 9.58 -24.58
CA ASN A 3 14.88 8.14 -24.37
C ASN A 3 15.00 7.83 -22.87
N VAL A 4 13.86 7.45 -22.27
CA VAL A 4 13.75 7.15 -20.83
C VAL A 4 14.68 6.01 -20.42
N ARG A 5 14.90 5.00 -21.28
CA ARG A 5 15.76 3.85 -20.97
C ARG A 5 17.23 4.26 -20.87
N GLU A 6 17.66 5.22 -21.65
CA GLU A 6 19.03 5.77 -21.56
C GLU A 6 19.18 6.61 -20.28
N ILE A 7 18.22 7.50 -20.00
CA ILE A 7 18.28 8.38 -18.83
C ILE A 7 18.19 7.58 -17.53
N PHE A 8 17.26 6.63 -17.43
CA PHE A 8 17.00 5.82 -16.23
C PHE A 8 17.45 4.36 -16.42
N SER A 9 18.66 4.16 -16.96
CA SER A 9 19.21 2.82 -17.16
C SER A 9 19.13 1.94 -15.90
N GLY A 10 18.61 0.72 -16.05
CA GLY A 10 18.40 -0.24 -14.97
C GLY A 10 17.28 0.12 -13.98
N LYS A 11 16.42 1.10 -14.31
CA LYS A 11 15.30 1.56 -13.46
C LYS A 11 13.98 1.71 -14.22
N VAL A 12 13.87 1.08 -15.38
CA VAL A 12 12.72 1.22 -16.29
C VAL A 12 12.14 -0.16 -16.59
N VAL A 13 10.86 -0.32 -16.26
CA VAL A 13 10.09 -1.52 -16.55
C VAL A 13 9.07 -1.21 -17.64
N GLU A 14 8.96 -2.08 -18.65
CA GLU A 14 7.96 -1.96 -19.70
C GLU A 14 6.56 -2.38 -19.19
N LYS A 15 5.79 -1.40 -18.72
CA LYS A 15 4.47 -1.58 -18.06
C LYS A 15 3.43 -2.36 -18.88
N ARG A 16 3.57 -2.44 -20.22
CA ARG A 16 2.68 -3.23 -21.08
C ARG A 16 2.87 -4.72 -20.86
N ARG A 17 4.12 -5.15 -20.64
CA ARG A 17 4.49 -6.55 -20.43
C ARG A 17 4.19 -7.06 -19.01
N THR A 18 3.87 -6.14 -18.08
CA THR A 18 3.52 -6.47 -16.69
C THR A 18 2.02 -6.65 -16.46
N ARG A 19 1.18 -6.44 -17.49
CA ARG A 19 -0.28 -6.68 -17.41
C ARG A 19 -0.58 -8.16 -17.63
N ILE A 20 -0.44 -8.95 -16.57
CA ILE A 20 -0.58 -10.39 -16.61
C ILE A 20 -1.87 -10.79 -15.90
N GLN A 21 -2.81 -11.42 -16.63
CA GLN A 21 -4.11 -11.83 -16.08
C GLN A 21 -3.97 -12.76 -14.86
N ASP A 22 -3.05 -13.73 -14.95
CA ASP A 22 -2.83 -14.73 -13.88
C ASP A 22 -2.28 -14.11 -12.58
N LEU A 23 -1.83 -12.85 -12.60
CA LEU A 23 -1.18 -12.18 -11.46
C LEU A 23 -1.95 -10.96 -10.96
N GLN A 24 -3.23 -10.82 -11.33
CA GLN A 24 -4.06 -9.68 -10.92
C GLN A 24 -4.31 -9.60 -9.41
N GLU A 25 -4.13 -10.70 -8.68
CA GLU A 25 -4.25 -10.72 -7.22
C GLU A 25 -3.11 -9.99 -6.51
N PHE A 26 -1.95 -9.88 -7.15
CA PHE A 26 -0.80 -9.19 -6.59
C PHE A 26 -0.86 -7.69 -6.86
N PRO A 27 -0.40 -6.85 -5.92
CA PRO A 27 -0.17 -5.45 -6.21
C PRO A 27 0.78 -5.28 -7.40
N ARG A 28 0.51 -4.31 -8.27
CA ARG A 28 1.26 -4.15 -9.52
C ARG A 28 2.77 -3.96 -9.30
N TYR A 29 3.17 -3.23 -8.27
CA TYR A 29 4.60 -3.05 -7.94
C TYR A 29 5.33 -4.39 -7.67
N VAL A 30 4.62 -5.42 -7.19
CA VAL A 30 5.17 -6.77 -6.99
C VAL A 30 5.46 -7.42 -8.33
N VAL A 31 4.50 -7.39 -9.25
CA VAL A 31 4.66 -7.96 -10.60
C VAL A 31 5.77 -7.22 -11.35
N GLU A 32 5.83 -5.91 -11.24
CA GLU A 32 6.88 -5.09 -11.83
C GLU A 32 8.26 -5.44 -11.29
N TYR A 33 8.40 -5.60 -9.97
CA TYR A 33 9.64 -6.05 -9.36
C TYR A 33 10.08 -7.42 -9.90
N LEU A 34 9.15 -8.37 -10.01
CA LEU A 34 9.47 -9.72 -10.49
C LEU A 34 9.89 -9.72 -11.96
N VAL A 35 9.23 -8.92 -12.79
CA VAL A 35 9.61 -8.77 -14.19
C VAL A 35 11.00 -8.13 -14.31
N ASP A 36 11.26 -7.06 -13.55
CA ASP A 36 12.55 -6.35 -13.55
C ASP A 36 13.73 -7.23 -13.11
N ASN A 37 13.53 -8.06 -12.08
CA ASN A 37 14.62 -8.85 -11.48
C ASN A 37 14.82 -10.23 -12.10
N TYR A 38 13.80 -10.77 -12.79
CA TYR A 38 13.84 -12.16 -13.27
C TYR A 38 13.58 -12.33 -14.77
N CYS A 39 13.20 -11.29 -15.50
CA CYS A 39 12.96 -11.38 -16.96
C CYS A 39 13.97 -10.54 -17.74
N ASN A 40 14.72 -11.19 -18.62
CA ASN A 40 15.60 -10.49 -19.57
C ASN A 40 14.83 -10.10 -20.84
N GLU A 41 15.27 -9.06 -21.55
CA GLU A 41 14.58 -8.62 -22.76
C GLU A 41 14.60 -9.66 -23.88
N GLU A 42 15.71 -10.38 -24.04
CA GLU A 42 15.92 -11.38 -25.10
C GLU A 42 15.13 -12.68 -24.86
N THR A 43 14.97 -13.08 -23.60
CA THR A 43 14.31 -14.34 -23.18
C THR A 43 12.98 -14.10 -22.46
N PHE A 44 12.39 -12.92 -22.64
CA PHE A 44 11.29 -12.41 -21.84
C PHE A 44 10.14 -13.39 -21.64
N ASP A 45 9.63 -13.99 -22.72
CA ASP A 45 8.47 -14.89 -22.63
C ASP A 45 8.78 -16.19 -21.88
N GLN A 46 10.00 -16.70 -22.01
CA GLN A 46 10.46 -17.90 -21.31
C GLN A 46 10.67 -17.62 -19.83
N ASP A 47 11.35 -16.52 -19.51
CA ASP A 47 11.58 -16.08 -18.15
C ASP A 47 10.26 -15.78 -17.43
N LEU A 48 9.33 -15.12 -18.13
CA LEU A 48 8.01 -14.82 -17.59
C LEU A 48 7.21 -16.10 -17.32
N ALA A 49 7.27 -17.10 -18.20
CA ALA A 49 6.64 -18.38 -17.95
C ALA A 49 7.20 -19.07 -16.69
N GLN A 50 8.51 -18.97 -16.45
CA GLN A 50 9.13 -19.47 -15.22
C GLN A 50 8.71 -18.67 -13.98
N VAL A 51 8.66 -17.35 -14.08
CA VAL A 51 8.19 -16.46 -12.99
C VAL A 51 6.74 -16.79 -12.64
N LYS A 52 5.85 -16.92 -13.64
CA LYS A 52 4.46 -17.35 -13.43
C LYS A 52 4.37 -18.69 -12.73
N LYS A 53 5.14 -19.69 -13.20
CA LYS A 53 5.18 -21.01 -12.58
C LYS A 53 5.62 -20.93 -11.12
N LYS A 54 6.72 -20.21 -10.83
CA LYS A 54 7.19 -19.98 -9.47
C LYS A 54 6.17 -19.23 -8.62
N LEU A 55 5.46 -18.25 -9.16
CA LEU A 55 4.42 -17.50 -8.45
C LEU A 55 3.27 -18.42 -8.06
N LEU A 56 2.73 -19.18 -9.02
CA LEU A 56 1.62 -20.10 -8.77
C LEU A 56 2.01 -21.24 -7.83
N GLU A 57 3.25 -21.71 -7.87
CA GLU A 57 3.73 -22.77 -6.98
C GLU A 57 4.02 -22.28 -5.55
N ASN A 58 4.42 -21.01 -5.41
CA ASN A 58 4.90 -20.45 -4.14
C ASN A 58 3.97 -19.37 -3.57
N TYR A 59 2.79 -19.13 -4.13
CA TYR A 59 1.77 -18.26 -3.56
C TYR A 59 0.65 -19.11 -2.97
N ALA A 60 0.19 -18.75 -1.78
CA ALA A 60 -0.93 -19.41 -1.14
C ALA A 60 -2.14 -18.48 -1.12
N THR A 61 -3.26 -19.00 -1.61
CA THR A 61 -4.57 -18.48 -1.23
C THR A 61 -4.97 -19.03 0.14
N PRO A 62 -5.86 -18.37 0.90
CA PRO A 62 -6.35 -18.90 2.17
C PRO A 62 -6.94 -20.32 2.07
N SER A 63 -7.53 -20.68 0.93
CA SER A 63 -8.04 -22.03 0.65
C SER A 63 -6.94 -23.10 0.55
N GLU A 64 -5.72 -22.71 0.18
CA GLU A 64 -4.59 -23.62 -0.01
C GLU A 64 -3.64 -23.64 1.19
N ALA A 65 -3.90 -22.81 2.20
CA ALA A 65 -3.08 -22.62 3.39
C ALA A 65 -2.67 -23.96 4.05
N GLU A 66 -3.62 -24.86 4.30
CA GLU A 66 -3.34 -26.13 4.97
C GLU A 66 -2.54 -27.11 4.09
N LYS A 67 -2.77 -27.09 2.78
CA LYS A 67 -1.97 -27.87 1.82
C LYS A 67 -0.52 -27.36 1.81
N LEU A 68 -0.32 -26.05 1.85
CA LEU A 68 1.01 -25.47 1.89
C LEU A 68 1.72 -25.78 3.22
N LYS A 69 1.04 -25.65 4.36
CA LYS A 69 1.59 -26.06 5.67
C LYS A 69 1.98 -27.53 5.68
N TYR A 70 1.16 -28.40 5.09
CA TYR A 70 1.50 -29.81 4.92
C TYR A 70 2.80 -29.98 4.11
N HIS A 71 2.94 -29.27 2.98
CA HIS A 71 4.16 -29.32 2.16
C HIS A 71 5.39 -28.80 2.90
N ILE A 72 5.27 -27.68 3.63
CA ILE A 72 6.35 -27.12 4.46
C ILE A 72 6.79 -28.12 5.53
N ARG A 73 5.83 -28.77 6.21
CA ARG A 73 6.12 -29.81 7.21
C ARG A 73 6.83 -31.03 6.61
N GLN A 74 6.44 -31.47 5.42
CA GLN A 74 7.04 -32.65 4.77
C GLN A 74 8.45 -32.37 4.23
N LYS A 75 8.67 -31.19 3.65
CA LYS A 75 9.95 -30.82 3.04
C LYS A 75 10.93 -30.17 4.02
N GLY A 76 10.46 -29.73 5.19
CA GLY A 76 11.25 -29.00 6.18
C GLY A 76 11.42 -27.51 5.87
N ASN A 77 11.40 -27.12 4.60
CA ASN A 77 11.39 -25.72 4.19
C ASN A 77 10.59 -25.48 2.90
N HIS A 78 10.19 -24.24 2.67
CA HIS A 78 9.56 -23.79 1.44
C HIS A 78 9.67 -22.26 1.29
N SER A 79 9.87 -21.79 0.06
CA SER A 79 9.79 -20.37 -0.26
C SER A 79 8.35 -19.99 -0.58
N LEU A 80 7.84 -18.92 0.02
CA LEU A 80 6.48 -18.43 -0.16
C LEU A 80 6.51 -16.96 -0.54
N ILE A 81 5.76 -16.57 -1.56
CA ILE A 81 5.50 -15.17 -1.87
C ILE A 81 4.34 -14.71 -1.01
N ALA A 82 4.61 -13.83 -0.05
CA ALA A 82 3.61 -13.39 0.91
C ALA A 82 3.91 -12.01 1.48
N ARG A 83 2.86 -11.42 2.08
CA ARG A 83 3.01 -10.31 3.01
C ARG A 83 3.36 -10.86 4.39
N VAL A 84 4.53 -10.49 4.90
CA VAL A 84 5.01 -10.83 6.24
C VAL A 84 4.90 -9.61 7.15
N GLU A 85 4.19 -9.73 8.27
CA GLU A 85 4.12 -8.70 9.33
C GLU A 85 4.73 -9.24 10.62
N VAL A 86 5.56 -8.42 11.27
CA VAL A 86 6.22 -8.75 12.55
C VAL A 86 5.62 -7.89 13.66
N ARG A 87 5.41 -8.49 14.83
CA ARG A 87 4.96 -7.78 16.04
C ARG A 87 5.79 -8.22 17.23
N LEU A 88 6.06 -7.29 18.15
CA LEU A 88 6.50 -7.64 19.50
C LEU A 88 5.30 -8.17 20.29
N ASP A 89 5.47 -9.28 20.98
CA ASP A 89 4.57 -9.75 22.02
C ASP A 89 5.25 -9.53 23.39
N PRO A 90 4.91 -8.46 24.13
CA PRO A 90 5.57 -8.14 25.39
C PRO A 90 5.32 -9.18 26.49
N SER A 91 4.23 -9.95 26.40
CA SER A 91 3.94 -11.01 27.37
C SER A 91 4.91 -12.19 27.27
N GLU A 92 5.50 -12.33 26.09
CA GLU A 92 6.44 -13.39 25.73
C GLU A 92 7.87 -12.85 25.53
N ASP A 93 8.06 -11.52 25.64
CA ASP A 93 9.29 -10.79 25.30
C ASP A 93 9.92 -11.24 23.96
N LYS A 94 9.08 -11.34 22.93
CA LYS A 94 9.47 -11.96 21.66
C LYS A 94 8.82 -11.31 20.44
N TYR A 95 9.59 -11.18 19.37
CA TYR A 95 9.07 -10.86 18.06
C TYR A 95 8.50 -12.10 17.36
N TRP A 96 7.28 -11.95 16.86
CA TRP A 96 6.58 -12.95 16.07
C TRP A 96 6.30 -12.42 14.67
N ALA A 97 6.75 -13.16 13.66
CA ALA A 97 6.29 -12.96 12.30
C ALA A 97 4.91 -13.63 12.09
N SER A 98 4.15 -13.09 11.15
CA SER A 98 2.84 -13.58 10.77
C SER A 98 2.66 -13.48 9.27
N ILE A 99 1.97 -14.48 8.71
CA ILE A 99 1.63 -14.57 7.30
C ILE A 99 0.15 -14.92 7.18
N SER A 100 -0.64 -13.94 6.75
CA SER A 100 -2.10 -14.07 6.68
C SER A 100 -2.57 -15.09 5.64
N SER A 101 -1.85 -15.24 4.52
CA SER A 101 -2.21 -16.18 3.45
C SER A 101 -2.18 -17.65 3.89
N ILE A 102 -1.35 -17.99 4.88
CA ILE A 102 -1.34 -19.32 5.51
C ILE A 102 -2.01 -19.32 6.89
N GLY A 103 -2.51 -18.18 7.36
CA GLY A 103 -3.16 -18.07 8.68
C GLY A 103 -2.24 -18.37 9.87
N GLU A 104 -0.93 -18.21 9.74
CA GLU A 104 0.02 -18.43 10.83
C GLU A 104 0.46 -17.10 11.45
N ARG A 105 0.44 -17.03 12.79
CA ARG A 105 0.68 -15.81 13.58
C ARG A 105 1.88 -15.91 14.51
N TYR A 106 2.42 -17.12 14.69
CA TYR A 106 3.54 -17.41 15.59
C TYR A 106 4.68 -18.05 14.79
N ILE A 107 5.25 -17.26 13.87
CA ILE A 107 6.43 -17.65 13.10
C ILE A 107 7.67 -17.06 13.79
N HIS A 108 8.61 -17.92 14.18
CA HIS A 108 9.88 -17.50 14.77
C HIS A 108 10.65 -16.63 13.77
N ILE A 109 11.18 -15.50 14.22
CA ILE A 109 12.03 -14.61 13.42
C ILE A 109 13.29 -14.27 14.23
N SER A 110 14.43 -14.12 13.55
CA SER A 110 15.66 -13.65 14.20
C SER A 110 15.73 -12.13 14.23
N ASP A 111 16.31 -11.57 15.30
CA ASP A 111 16.50 -10.11 15.42
C ASP A 111 17.33 -9.56 14.27
N ARG A 112 18.33 -10.32 13.78
CA ARG A 112 19.14 -9.96 12.62
C ARG A 112 18.32 -9.70 11.35
N LEU A 113 17.26 -10.49 11.12
CA LEU A 113 16.39 -10.30 9.97
C LEU A 113 15.52 -9.05 10.15
N LEU A 114 15.06 -8.80 11.37
CA LEU A 114 14.30 -7.59 11.71
C LEU A 114 15.14 -6.31 11.64
N GLU A 115 16.40 -6.34 12.09
CA GLU A 115 17.36 -5.24 11.96
C GLU A 115 17.67 -4.93 10.50
N ARG A 116 17.82 -5.97 9.66
CA ARG A 116 18.02 -5.82 8.22
C ARG A 116 16.79 -5.21 7.56
N TYR A 117 15.60 -5.60 8.01
CA TYR A 117 14.33 -5.16 7.44
C TYR A 117 13.35 -4.64 8.50
N PRO A 118 13.62 -3.47 9.12
CA PRO A 118 12.80 -2.95 10.22
C PRO A 118 11.33 -2.74 9.85
N ARG A 119 11.08 -2.52 8.55
CA ARG A 119 9.73 -2.31 8.01
C ARG A 119 8.86 -3.57 8.00
N LEU A 120 9.40 -4.74 8.34
CA LEU A 120 8.58 -5.92 8.63
C LEU A 120 7.55 -5.64 9.74
N LEU A 121 7.80 -4.67 10.63
CA LEU A 121 6.86 -4.23 11.67
C LEU A 121 5.54 -3.63 11.14
N GLY A 122 5.52 -3.14 9.89
CA GLY A 122 4.32 -2.63 9.20
C GLY A 122 3.76 -3.58 8.13
N GLY A 123 4.41 -4.72 7.93
CA GLY A 123 4.07 -5.69 6.89
C GLY A 123 4.72 -5.38 5.55
N MET A 124 5.43 -6.35 4.97
CA MET A 124 6.06 -6.20 3.66
C MET A 124 5.80 -7.40 2.76
N TRP A 125 5.65 -7.13 1.46
CA TRP A 125 5.61 -8.17 0.44
C TRP A 125 7.02 -8.60 0.06
N GLY A 126 7.22 -9.91 -0.08
CA GLY A 126 8.49 -10.47 -0.51
C GLY A 126 8.44 -11.99 -0.64
N ILE A 127 9.60 -12.57 -0.92
CA ILE A 127 9.82 -14.01 -0.83
C ILE A 127 10.23 -14.32 0.60
N ALA A 128 9.39 -15.05 1.32
CA ALA A 128 9.61 -15.53 2.67
C ALA A 128 10.06 -17.00 2.62
N GLU A 129 11.26 -17.30 3.13
CA GLU A 129 11.71 -18.67 3.29
C GLU A 129 11.24 -19.20 4.63
N ILE A 130 10.28 -20.12 4.61
CA ILE A 130 9.66 -20.68 5.80
C ILE A 130 10.23 -22.08 6.07
N GLY A 131 10.81 -22.25 7.25
CA GLY A 131 11.23 -23.52 7.81
C GLY A 131 10.18 -24.12 8.75
N TYR A 132 10.27 -25.43 8.94
CA TYR A 132 9.48 -26.20 9.90
C TYR A 132 10.39 -27.02 10.81
N ASP A 133 10.29 -26.80 12.11
CA ASP A 133 10.98 -27.57 13.13
C ASP A 133 9.97 -27.98 14.23
N PRO A 134 9.58 -29.27 14.32
CA PRO A 134 8.63 -29.73 15.33
C PRO A 134 9.18 -29.69 16.76
N THR A 135 10.48 -29.47 16.95
CA THR A 135 11.13 -29.39 18.27
C THR A 135 11.10 -27.98 18.86
N GLU A 136 10.70 -26.97 18.07
CA GLU A 136 10.53 -25.60 18.54
C GLU A 136 9.34 -25.49 19.49
N VAL A 137 9.63 -25.34 20.77
CA VAL A 137 8.65 -25.13 21.83
C VAL A 137 8.85 -23.74 22.41
N PHE A 138 7.77 -22.97 22.43
CA PHE A 138 7.73 -21.67 23.08
C PHE A 138 6.50 -21.58 23.98
N GLY A 139 6.69 -21.17 25.24
CA GLY A 139 5.58 -21.05 26.21
C GLY A 139 4.80 -22.36 26.42
N GLY A 140 5.48 -23.51 26.36
CA GLY A 140 4.86 -24.84 26.48
C GLY A 140 4.01 -25.28 25.28
N LYS A 141 4.01 -24.51 24.18
CA LYS A 141 3.32 -24.84 22.93
C LYS A 141 4.34 -25.07 21.82
N ILE A 142 4.08 -26.06 20.97
CA ILE A 142 4.88 -26.29 19.77
C ILE A 142 4.56 -25.17 18.77
N ARG A 143 5.59 -24.43 18.35
CA ARG A 143 5.53 -23.32 17.39
C ARG A 143 6.54 -23.60 16.28
N PRO A 144 6.20 -24.48 15.31
CA PRO A 144 7.22 -25.11 14.49
C PRO A 144 7.70 -24.24 13.33
N PHE A 145 7.01 -23.14 13.01
CA PHE A 145 7.32 -22.33 11.85
C PHE A 145 8.41 -21.30 12.16
N ARG A 146 9.39 -21.17 11.27
CA ARG A 146 10.45 -20.16 11.35
C ARG A 146 10.61 -19.44 10.03
N LEU A 147 10.75 -18.11 10.08
CA LEU A 147 11.18 -17.29 8.96
C LEU A 147 12.71 -17.37 8.89
N LEU A 148 13.20 -18.15 7.93
CA LEU A 148 14.63 -18.40 7.72
C LEU A 148 15.29 -17.20 7.05
N ASP A 149 14.67 -16.68 5.99
CA ASP A 149 15.11 -15.48 5.28
C ASP A 149 13.92 -14.74 4.65
N PHE A 150 14.15 -13.49 4.26
CA PHE A 150 13.16 -12.66 3.60
C PHE A 150 13.79 -11.77 2.52
N THR A 151 13.22 -11.80 1.32
CA THR A 151 13.62 -10.93 0.22
C THR A 151 12.46 -9.98 -0.12
N PRO A 152 12.51 -8.70 0.32
CA PRO A 152 11.42 -7.75 0.05
C PRO A 152 11.34 -7.38 -1.43
N PHE A 153 10.12 -7.20 -1.94
CA PHE A 153 9.86 -6.66 -3.28
C PHE A 153 9.96 -5.14 -3.29
N GLN A 154 11.18 -4.63 -3.15
CA GLN A 154 11.46 -3.20 -3.04
C GLN A 154 12.56 -2.78 -3.99
N VAL A 155 12.46 -1.55 -4.47
CA VAL A 155 13.58 -0.89 -5.15
C VAL A 155 14.61 -0.52 -4.08
N VAL A 156 15.75 -1.22 -4.08
CA VAL A 156 16.71 -1.25 -2.97
C VAL A 156 17.42 0.09 -2.75
N ARG A 157 17.50 0.98 -3.76
CA ARG A 157 18.16 2.30 -3.65
C ARG A 157 17.55 3.35 -4.58
N ILE A 158 16.98 4.41 -4.01
CA ILE A 158 16.52 5.61 -4.73
C ILE A 158 17.43 6.77 -4.32
N SER A 159 18.06 7.43 -5.29
CA SER A 159 18.82 8.68 -5.08
C SER A 159 17.96 9.85 -5.54
N LEU A 160 17.55 10.70 -4.60
CA LEU A 160 16.79 11.91 -4.92
C LEU A 160 17.60 12.87 -5.79
N ASN A 161 18.89 13.01 -5.51
CA ASN A 161 19.78 13.87 -6.30
C ASN A 161 19.86 13.41 -7.75
N GLU A 162 19.97 12.10 -7.98
CA GLU A 162 19.97 11.53 -9.33
C GLU A 162 18.63 11.76 -10.04
N LEU A 163 17.51 11.67 -9.32
CA LEU A 163 16.18 11.96 -9.89
C LEU A 163 16.05 13.44 -10.30
N ILE A 164 16.54 14.36 -9.46
CA ILE A 164 16.53 15.81 -9.73
C ILE A 164 17.41 16.14 -10.93
N GLU A 165 18.62 15.55 -11.02
CA GLU A 165 19.50 15.71 -12.16
C GLU A 165 18.85 15.18 -13.44
N LYS A 166 18.34 13.95 -13.41
CA LYS A 166 17.68 13.34 -14.58
C LYS A 166 16.42 14.08 -15.01
N ARG A 167 15.71 14.70 -14.07
CA ARG A 167 14.54 15.54 -14.34
C ARG A 167 14.90 16.72 -15.27
N SER A 168 16.10 17.29 -15.21
CA SER A 168 16.46 18.44 -16.05
C SER A 168 16.53 18.11 -17.54
N HIS A 169 16.56 16.83 -17.91
CA HIS A 169 16.52 16.37 -19.31
C HIS A 169 15.11 16.41 -19.94
N PHE A 170 14.06 16.72 -19.16
CA PHE A 170 12.67 16.70 -19.65
C PHE A 170 12.08 18.10 -19.69
N LEU A 171 11.30 18.39 -20.73
CA LEU A 171 10.37 19.52 -20.68
C LEU A 171 9.24 19.22 -19.70
N ARG A 172 8.53 20.28 -19.25
CA ARG A 172 7.43 20.13 -18.27
C ARG A 172 6.38 19.10 -18.70
N ASN A 173 5.88 19.20 -19.93
CA ASN A 173 4.82 18.32 -20.39
C ASN A 173 5.33 16.88 -20.60
N GLU A 174 6.57 16.72 -21.07
CA GLU A 174 7.19 15.40 -21.20
C GLU A 174 7.38 14.72 -19.84
N TRP A 175 7.71 15.50 -18.80
CA TRP A 175 7.81 14.98 -17.44
C TRP A 175 6.44 14.54 -16.90
N ILE A 176 5.40 15.34 -17.13
CA ILE A 176 4.03 14.96 -16.74
C ILE A 176 3.62 13.66 -17.44
N ASP A 177 3.87 13.57 -18.74
CA ASP A 177 3.58 12.35 -19.52
C ASP A 177 4.38 11.15 -19.01
N PHE A 178 5.62 11.38 -18.55
CA PHE A 178 6.46 10.34 -17.97
C PHE A 178 5.86 9.84 -16.66
N LEU A 179 5.47 10.74 -15.75
CA LEU A 179 4.82 10.37 -14.48
C LEU A 179 3.51 9.60 -14.71
N VAL A 180 2.68 10.02 -15.67
CA VAL A 180 1.45 9.31 -16.04
C VAL A 180 1.78 7.90 -16.59
N SER A 181 2.87 7.77 -17.33
CA SER A 181 3.35 6.46 -17.80
C SER A 181 3.86 5.59 -16.65
N THR A 182 4.47 6.17 -15.59
CA THR A 182 4.95 5.41 -14.42
C THR A 182 3.82 4.77 -13.60
N VAL A 183 2.62 5.37 -13.60
CA VAL A 183 1.44 4.74 -12.99
C VAL A 183 0.80 3.68 -13.91
N GLY A 184 1.35 3.52 -15.12
CA GLY A 184 0.96 2.51 -16.10
C GLY A 184 -0.27 2.89 -16.93
N LEU A 185 -0.48 4.19 -17.13
CA LEU A 185 -1.50 4.80 -17.99
C LEU A 185 -0.87 5.34 -19.28
N ASN A 186 -1.64 5.40 -20.38
CA ASN A 186 -1.18 6.03 -21.62
C ASN A 186 -1.44 7.54 -21.55
N PRO A 187 -0.42 8.41 -21.51
CA PRO A 187 -0.62 9.86 -21.42
C PRO A 187 -1.40 10.44 -22.59
N GLU A 188 -1.32 9.87 -23.79
CA GLU A 188 -2.06 10.39 -24.97
C GLU A 188 -3.58 10.29 -24.82
N ALA A 189 -4.07 9.42 -23.95
CA ALA A 189 -5.50 9.25 -23.69
C ALA A 189 -6.09 10.34 -22.77
N TYR A 190 -5.26 11.24 -22.23
CA TYR A 190 -5.66 12.21 -21.21
C TYR A 190 -5.35 13.64 -21.63
N THR A 191 -6.27 14.54 -21.31
CA THR A 191 -6.04 15.99 -21.35
C THR A 191 -5.00 16.39 -20.28
N LEU A 192 -4.37 17.56 -20.43
CA LEU A 192 -3.44 18.08 -19.41
C LEU A 192 -4.08 18.13 -18.01
N LYS A 193 -5.36 18.52 -17.92
CA LYS A 193 -6.08 18.58 -16.64
C LYS A 193 -6.20 17.20 -15.98
N GLN A 194 -6.59 16.19 -16.73
CA GLN A 194 -6.66 14.81 -16.25
C GLN A 194 -5.28 14.26 -15.85
N LYS A 195 -4.23 14.58 -16.62
CA LYS A 195 -2.85 14.23 -16.27
C LYS A 195 -2.44 14.84 -14.92
N LEU A 196 -2.82 16.10 -14.68
CA LEU A 196 -2.54 16.75 -13.39
C LEU A 196 -3.31 16.11 -12.23
N ILE A 197 -4.56 15.66 -12.43
CA ILE A 197 -5.30 14.88 -11.42
C ILE A 197 -4.56 13.57 -11.10
N ILE A 198 -4.10 12.84 -12.12
CA ILE A 198 -3.30 11.62 -11.96
C ILE A 198 -1.99 11.90 -11.20
N VAL A 199 -1.32 13.01 -11.47
CA VAL A 199 -0.08 13.40 -10.75
C VAL A 199 -0.39 13.82 -9.30
N LEU A 200 -1.46 14.57 -9.06
CA LEU A 200 -1.87 15.00 -7.70
C LEU A 200 -2.16 13.81 -6.79
N ARG A 201 -2.75 12.76 -7.37
CA ARG A 201 -2.95 11.46 -6.71
C ARG A 201 -1.63 10.84 -6.17
N LEU A 202 -0.47 11.15 -6.75
CA LEU A 202 0.84 10.67 -6.27
C LEU A 202 1.43 11.52 -5.14
N VAL A 203 0.98 12.76 -4.97
CA VAL A 203 1.53 13.71 -3.99
C VAL A 203 1.46 13.18 -2.55
N PRO A 204 0.37 12.52 -2.09
CA PRO A 204 0.31 11.90 -0.76
C PRO A 204 1.42 10.88 -0.47
N LEU A 205 2.07 10.34 -1.50
CA LEU A 205 3.16 9.37 -1.40
C LEU A 205 4.54 10.01 -1.54
N ALA A 206 4.62 11.20 -2.13
CA ALA A 206 5.86 11.93 -2.33
C ALA A 206 6.12 12.93 -1.20
N GLU A 207 5.06 13.49 -0.63
CA GLU A 207 5.09 14.47 0.45
C GLU A 207 4.31 13.98 1.66
N ARG A 208 4.81 14.31 2.85
CA ARG A 208 4.19 13.91 4.13
C ARG A 208 3.00 14.82 4.43
N PHE A 209 1.96 14.25 5.04
CA PHE A 209 0.76 14.97 5.52
C PHE A 209 -0.11 15.64 4.45
N VAL A 210 -0.02 15.25 3.18
CA VAL A 210 -0.87 15.83 2.13
C VAL A 210 -2.23 15.15 2.10
N ASN A 211 -3.16 15.69 2.89
CA ASN A 211 -4.52 15.18 2.97
C ASN A 211 -5.39 15.58 1.78
N LEU A 212 -6.04 14.62 1.12
CA LEU A 212 -6.83 14.84 -0.10
C LEU A 212 -8.21 14.19 -0.03
N ILE A 213 -9.18 14.79 -0.71
CA ILE A 213 -10.48 14.18 -1.01
C ILE A 213 -10.58 13.95 -2.51
N GLU A 214 -11.04 12.78 -2.94
CA GLU A 214 -11.36 12.50 -4.34
C GLU A 214 -12.73 11.84 -4.46
N LEU A 215 -13.71 12.57 -5.01
CA LEU A 215 -15.02 12.01 -5.34
C LEU A 215 -15.24 12.03 -6.86
N GLY A 216 -15.67 10.89 -7.39
CA GLY A 216 -15.98 10.71 -8.81
C GLY A 216 -16.87 9.49 -9.04
N PRO A 217 -17.36 9.27 -10.27
CA PRO A 217 -18.15 8.09 -10.58
C PRO A 217 -17.34 6.80 -10.38
N ARG A 218 -18.03 5.66 -10.42
CA ARG A 218 -17.40 4.34 -10.33
C ARG A 218 -16.38 4.15 -11.47
N GLU A 219 -15.42 3.26 -11.23
CA GLU A 219 -14.44 2.81 -12.25
C GLU A 219 -13.43 3.85 -12.76
N THR A 220 -13.30 5.02 -12.12
CA THR A 220 -12.31 6.06 -12.49
C THR A 220 -10.88 5.81 -11.97
N GLY A 221 -10.60 4.60 -11.49
CA GLY A 221 -9.26 4.17 -11.03
C GLY A 221 -8.76 4.82 -9.73
N LYS A 222 -9.64 5.48 -8.95
CA LYS A 222 -9.31 6.19 -7.68
C LYS A 222 -8.53 5.29 -6.72
N SER A 223 -9.11 4.14 -6.39
CA SER A 223 -8.57 3.19 -5.42
C SER A 223 -7.48 2.31 -6.03
N TYR A 224 -7.59 2.01 -7.34
CA TYR A 224 -6.63 1.17 -8.05
C TYR A 224 -5.20 1.72 -7.94
N MET A 225 -5.02 3.03 -8.13
CA MET A 225 -3.68 3.61 -8.13
C MET A 225 -3.00 3.46 -6.76
N TYR A 226 -3.68 3.84 -5.68
CA TYR A 226 -3.14 3.71 -4.32
C TYR A 226 -2.78 2.27 -3.95
N LYS A 227 -3.65 1.30 -4.29
CA LYS A 227 -3.40 -0.13 -4.04
C LYS A 227 -2.15 -0.67 -4.73
N ASN A 228 -1.83 -0.13 -5.90
CA ASN A 228 -0.86 -0.74 -6.82
C ASN A 228 0.48 -0.02 -6.91
N MET A 229 0.59 1.20 -6.36
CA MET A 229 1.78 2.04 -6.49
C MET A 229 2.85 1.75 -5.44
N SER A 230 2.46 1.44 -4.20
CA SER A 230 3.42 1.31 -3.12
C SER A 230 2.90 0.40 -2.01
N TYR A 231 3.81 -0.30 -1.36
CA TYR A 231 3.52 -1.08 -0.16
C TYR A 231 3.33 -0.20 1.08
N TYR A 232 3.71 1.08 1.02
CA TYR A 232 3.51 2.07 2.08
C TYR A 232 2.12 2.68 2.11
N VAL A 233 1.20 2.14 1.32
CA VAL A 233 -0.19 2.55 1.30
C VAL A 233 -1.03 1.48 1.97
N THR A 234 -1.88 1.92 2.89
CA THR A 234 -2.92 1.06 3.44
C THR A 234 -4.29 1.57 3.00
N MET A 235 -5.13 0.64 2.57
CA MET A 235 -6.49 0.93 2.16
C MET A 235 -7.47 0.42 3.20
N LEU A 236 -8.40 1.28 3.58
CA LEU A 236 -9.52 0.99 4.45
C LEU A 236 -10.78 1.08 3.60
N SER A 237 -11.24 -0.06 3.09
CA SER A 237 -12.46 -0.15 2.28
C SER A 237 -13.66 -0.38 3.17
N GLY A 238 -14.71 0.43 3.00
CA GLY A 238 -16.08 0.26 3.50
C GLY A 238 -16.23 -0.75 4.65
N GLY A 239 -16.08 -0.27 5.89
CA GLY A 239 -16.10 -1.11 7.07
C GLY A 239 -15.98 -0.32 8.36
N ARG A 240 -15.92 -1.05 9.47
CA ARG A 240 -15.89 -0.46 10.80
C ARG A 240 -14.47 0.01 11.14
N ALA A 241 -14.24 1.31 11.03
CA ALA A 241 -12.98 1.93 11.40
C ALA A 241 -12.98 2.24 12.91
N THR A 242 -12.11 1.55 13.64
CA THR A 242 -12.00 1.73 15.09
C THR A 242 -10.87 2.70 15.43
N ARG A 243 -10.97 3.39 16.56
CA ARG A 243 -9.87 4.22 17.09
C ARG A 243 -8.57 3.43 17.24
N ALA A 244 -8.65 2.16 17.64
CA ALA A 244 -7.47 1.31 17.84
C ALA A 244 -6.78 0.96 16.53
N SER A 245 -7.54 0.64 15.47
CA SER A 245 -6.98 0.33 14.16
C SER A 245 -6.39 1.56 13.48
N LEU A 246 -7.00 2.74 13.65
CA LEU A 246 -6.55 3.98 13.03
C LEU A 246 -5.35 4.60 13.74
N PHE A 247 -5.45 4.74 15.07
CA PHE A 247 -4.59 5.65 15.83
C PHE A 247 -3.71 4.94 16.84
N VAL A 248 -4.31 4.32 17.87
CA VAL A 248 -3.56 3.64 18.93
C VAL A 248 -4.48 2.72 19.73
N HIS A 249 -3.99 1.53 20.04
CA HIS A 249 -4.65 0.61 20.95
C HIS A 249 -4.35 1.01 22.40
N LEU A 250 -5.34 1.55 23.13
CA LEU A 250 -5.10 2.14 24.47
C LEU A 250 -4.53 1.18 25.51
N GLY A 251 -4.90 -0.10 25.45
CA GLY A 251 -4.42 -1.10 26.41
C GLY A 251 -2.94 -1.47 26.22
N THR A 252 -2.46 -1.47 24.97
CA THR A 252 -1.10 -1.92 24.64
C THR A 252 -0.18 -0.78 24.22
N GLY A 253 -0.72 0.40 23.89
CA GLY A 253 0.02 1.50 23.28
C GLY A 253 0.43 1.26 21.83
N LYS A 254 0.04 0.14 21.20
CA LYS A 254 0.43 -0.17 19.81
C LYS A 254 -0.15 0.90 18.88
N PRO A 255 0.68 1.63 18.11
CA PRO A 255 0.20 2.58 17.12
C PRO A 255 -0.62 1.89 16.02
N GLY A 256 -1.65 2.57 15.55
CA GLY A 256 -2.52 2.17 14.45
C GLY A 256 -1.92 2.49 13.09
N VAL A 257 -2.73 2.40 12.04
CA VAL A 257 -2.26 2.54 10.66
C VAL A 257 -1.65 3.91 10.35
N ILE A 258 -2.10 5.00 10.98
CA ILE A 258 -1.58 6.34 10.70
C ILE A 258 -0.09 6.50 11.03
N ALA A 259 0.41 5.75 12.00
CA ALA A 259 1.82 5.85 12.40
C ALA A 259 2.76 4.96 11.57
N ASN A 260 2.22 4.03 10.76
CA ASN A 260 2.99 2.95 10.14
C ASN A 260 3.05 3.01 8.61
N PHE A 261 2.31 3.93 7.98
CA PHE A 261 2.18 4.03 6.53
C PHE A 261 2.47 5.45 6.05
N ASP A 262 2.84 5.61 4.78
CA ASP A 262 3.06 6.92 4.15
C ASP A 262 1.73 7.52 3.67
N ALA A 263 0.73 6.67 3.37
CA ALA A 263 -0.64 7.10 3.12
C ALA A 263 -1.68 6.12 3.66
N VAL A 264 -2.71 6.67 4.30
CA VAL A 264 -3.92 5.94 4.71
C VAL A 264 -5.06 6.39 3.80
N VAL A 265 -5.59 5.44 3.03
CA VAL A 265 -6.64 5.69 2.04
C VAL A 265 -7.95 5.11 2.52
N PHE A 266 -8.93 5.96 2.79
CA PHE A 266 -10.31 5.57 3.05
C PHE A 266 -11.03 5.41 1.72
N ASP A 267 -11.25 4.16 1.33
CA ASP A 267 -11.99 3.82 0.13
C ASP A 267 -13.48 3.66 0.43
N GLU A 268 -14.30 4.24 -0.42
CA GLU A 268 -15.73 4.41 -0.19
C GLU A 268 -16.01 5.12 1.15
N ILE A 269 -15.39 6.29 1.36
CA ILE A 269 -15.50 7.06 2.61
C ILE A 269 -16.96 7.28 3.06
N ALA A 270 -17.89 7.43 2.11
CA ALA A 270 -19.33 7.57 2.35
C ALA A 270 -19.94 6.39 3.15
N HIS A 271 -19.32 5.21 3.11
CA HIS A 271 -19.76 3.98 3.76
C HIS A 271 -18.87 3.58 4.95
N THR A 272 -17.93 4.44 5.35
CA THR A 272 -17.07 4.16 6.51
C THR A 272 -17.86 4.38 7.81
N ASP A 273 -17.98 3.34 8.62
CA ASP A 273 -18.56 3.42 9.97
C ASP A 273 -17.46 3.64 11.00
N PHE A 274 -17.44 4.82 11.61
CA PHE A 274 -16.53 5.10 12.71
C PHE A 274 -17.19 4.70 14.02
N THR A 275 -16.55 3.80 14.80
CA THR A 275 -17.13 3.34 16.08
C THR A 275 -17.34 4.46 17.11
N ASP A 276 -16.50 5.49 17.03
CA ASP A 276 -16.56 6.68 17.87
C ASP A 276 -16.26 7.89 16.98
N PRO A 277 -17.27 8.37 16.22
CA PRO A 277 -17.07 9.37 15.17
C PRO A 277 -16.48 10.68 15.69
N GLN A 278 -17.02 11.20 16.80
CA GLN A 278 -16.61 12.48 17.37
C GLN A 278 -15.15 12.45 17.82
N THR A 279 -14.76 11.43 18.60
CA THR A 279 -13.37 11.27 19.02
C THR A 279 -12.45 11.03 17.83
N THR A 280 -12.89 10.24 16.84
CA THR A 280 -12.11 9.97 15.63
C THR A 280 -11.82 11.25 14.86
N VAL A 281 -12.82 12.09 14.62
CA VAL A 281 -12.64 13.36 13.92
C VAL A 281 -11.81 14.35 14.74
N SER A 282 -11.96 14.37 16.07
CA SER A 282 -11.10 15.19 16.93
C SER A 282 -9.62 14.79 16.80
N ILE A 283 -9.32 13.49 16.85
CA ILE A 283 -7.94 12.99 16.69
C ILE A 283 -7.42 13.31 15.28
N PHE A 284 -8.26 13.17 14.25
CA PHE A 284 -7.87 13.55 12.89
C PHE A 284 -7.53 15.03 12.78
N LYS A 285 -8.29 15.93 13.41
CA LYS A 285 -7.98 17.37 13.41
C LYS A 285 -6.59 17.63 13.99
N ASP A 286 -6.28 17.06 15.14
CA ASP A 286 -4.96 17.20 15.76
C ASP A 286 -3.86 16.61 14.86
N TYR A 287 -4.08 15.41 14.35
CA TYR A 287 -3.12 14.72 13.49
C TYR A 287 -2.85 15.47 12.18
N MET A 288 -3.90 15.92 11.49
CA MET A 288 -3.77 16.59 10.20
C MET A 288 -3.19 18.00 10.33
N GLU A 289 -3.26 18.62 11.52
CA GLU A 289 -2.60 19.90 11.82
C GLU A 289 -1.12 19.72 12.18
N TYR A 290 -0.83 18.80 13.11
CA TYR A 290 0.47 18.73 13.78
C TYR A 290 1.31 17.51 13.41
N GLY A 291 0.78 16.59 12.59
CA GLY A 291 1.37 15.29 12.32
C GLY A 291 1.44 14.36 13.54
N SER A 292 0.74 14.71 14.62
CA SER A 292 0.75 13.99 15.89
C SER A 292 -0.55 14.20 16.65
N PHE A 293 -0.82 13.30 17.58
CA PHE A 293 -2.01 13.37 18.42
C PHE A 293 -1.73 12.73 19.78
N ALA A 294 -2.59 13.04 20.76
CA ALA A 294 -2.58 12.40 22.07
C ALA A 294 -3.91 11.73 22.35
N VAL A 295 -3.88 10.46 22.79
CA VAL A 295 -5.08 9.75 23.27
C VAL A 295 -4.77 9.11 24.62
N GLY A 296 -5.40 9.61 25.67
CA GLY A 296 -5.12 9.19 27.04
C GLY A 296 -3.67 9.52 27.42
N LYS A 297 -2.88 8.49 27.76
CA LYS A 297 -1.45 8.63 28.11
C LYS A 297 -0.50 8.46 26.92
N HIS A 298 -1.02 8.14 25.74
CA HIS A 298 -0.22 7.82 24.57
C HIS A 298 -0.14 9.04 23.66
N SER A 299 1.09 9.43 23.30
CA SER A 299 1.35 10.42 22.26
C SER A 299 1.95 9.71 21.06
N VAL A 300 1.36 9.91 19.89
CA VAL A 300 1.76 9.25 18.65
C VAL A 300 2.04 10.30 17.60
N LYS A 301 3.15 10.13 16.90
CA LYS A 301 3.51 10.88 15.71
C LYS A 301 3.42 9.94 14.51
N GLY A 302 2.90 10.44 13.40
CA GLY A 302 2.88 9.74 12.12
C GLY A 302 3.45 10.63 11.03
N GLU A 303 3.55 10.10 9.81
CA GLU A 303 3.89 10.86 8.61
C GLU A 303 2.88 10.63 7.47
N ALA A 304 1.88 9.79 7.73
CA ALA A 304 0.86 9.40 6.77
C ALA A 304 0.05 10.59 6.26
N SER A 305 -0.08 10.67 4.96
CA SER A 305 -1.13 11.46 4.31
C SER A 305 -2.49 10.76 4.45
N VAL A 306 -3.57 11.50 4.67
CA VAL A 306 -4.94 10.96 4.72
C VAL A 306 -5.66 11.23 3.40
N VAL A 307 -6.01 10.18 2.67
CA VAL A 307 -6.75 10.29 1.41
C VAL A 307 -8.14 9.71 1.59
N MET A 308 -9.18 10.45 1.21
CA MET A 308 -10.56 10.00 1.26
C MET A 308 -11.11 9.88 -0.15
N THR A 309 -11.37 8.65 -0.61
CA THR A 309 -11.94 8.38 -1.93
C THR A 309 -13.40 7.96 -1.80
N GLY A 310 -14.24 8.44 -2.70
CA GLY A 310 -15.67 8.15 -2.67
C GLY A 310 -16.37 8.33 -4.01
N ASN A 311 -17.67 8.07 -4.00
CA ASN A 311 -18.51 8.21 -5.18
C ASN A 311 -19.36 9.48 -5.09
N ILE A 312 -19.50 10.15 -6.23
CA ILE A 312 -20.47 11.24 -6.42
C ILE A 312 -21.19 10.99 -7.74
N ASP A 313 -22.50 11.13 -7.74
CA ASP A 313 -23.28 10.96 -8.96
C ASP A 313 -23.03 12.12 -9.92
N VAL A 314 -23.00 11.82 -11.21
CA VAL A 314 -22.69 12.77 -12.27
C VAL A 314 -23.83 12.87 -13.27
N MET A 315 -23.99 14.05 -13.86
CA MET A 315 -24.88 14.32 -14.99
C MET A 315 -24.05 14.94 -16.10
N GLY A 316 -23.77 14.17 -17.15
CA GLY A 316 -22.77 14.55 -18.16
C GLY A 316 -21.37 14.58 -17.54
N ASN A 317 -20.68 15.72 -17.62
CA ASN A 317 -19.32 15.92 -17.11
C ASN A 317 -19.25 16.71 -15.79
N ARG A 318 -20.37 16.80 -15.06
CA ARG A 318 -20.48 17.57 -13.80
C ARG A 318 -21.19 16.74 -12.73
N PRO A 319 -20.92 17.02 -11.44
CA PRO A 319 -21.70 16.48 -10.33
C PRO A 319 -23.20 16.74 -10.51
N HIS A 320 -24.02 15.76 -10.12
CA HIS A 320 -25.47 15.85 -10.21
C HIS A 320 -25.99 17.02 -9.36
N GLN A 321 -26.96 17.76 -9.87
CA GLN A 321 -27.56 18.94 -9.21
C GLN A 321 -28.33 18.64 -7.91
N LYS A 322 -28.37 17.36 -7.50
CA LYS A 322 -29.05 16.95 -6.26
C LYS A 322 -28.21 17.30 -5.04
N TYR A 323 -26.89 17.41 -5.23
CA TYR A 323 -25.96 17.78 -4.18
C TYR A 323 -25.92 19.32 -4.08
N SER A 324 -26.12 19.82 -2.89
CA SER A 324 -25.98 21.23 -2.51
C SER A 324 -24.52 21.69 -2.57
N HIS A 325 -23.58 20.80 -2.23
CA HIS A 325 -22.14 21.03 -2.32
C HIS A 325 -21.38 19.72 -2.60
N LEU A 326 -20.11 19.84 -3.02
CA LEU A 326 -19.29 18.71 -3.44
C LEU A 326 -18.96 17.73 -2.30
N LEU A 327 -18.98 18.19 -1.06
CA LEU A 327 -18.65 17.39 0.13
C LEU A 327 -19.85 16.64 0.73
N GLU A 328 -21.06 16.84 0.20
CA GLU A 328 -22.29 16.23 0.71
C GLU A 328 -22.26 14.69 0.76
N PRO A 329 -21.57 13.98 -0.17
CA PRO A 329 -21.43 12.53 -0.07
C PRO A 329 -20.59 12.02 1.11
N LEU A 330 -19.84 12.88 1.81
CA LEU A 330 -19.05 12.45 2.97
C LEU A 330 -19.97 12.15 4.16
N PRO A 331 -19.55 11.25 5.09
CA PRO A 331 -20.21 11.12 6.38
C PRO A 331 -20.37 12.48 7.07
N GLU A 332 -21.52 12.74 7.68
CA GLU A 332 -21.87 14.02 8.30
C GLU A 332 -20.79 14.52 9.27
N ILE A 333 -20.19 13.61 10.03
CA ILE A 333 -19.10 13.94 10.98
C ILE A 333 -17.85 14.51 10.31
N LEU A 334 -17.60 14.19 9.04
CA LEU A 334 -16.48 14.68 8.25
C LEU A 334 -16.80 15.97 7.47
N GLN A 335 -18.06 16.43 7.51
CA GLN A 335 -18.47 17.71 6.95
C GLN A 335 -18.21 18.88 7.92
N ASP A 336 -17.58 18.61 9.06
CA ASP A 336 -17.11 19.62 10.01
C ASP A 336 -16.08 20.57 9.38
N VAL A 337 -16.34 21.87 9.48
CA VAL A 337 -15.51 22.91 8.85
C VAL A 337 -14.05 22.85 9.32
N ALA A 338 -13.80 22.64 10.62
CA ALA A 338 -12.43 22.58 11.13
C ALA A 338 -11.69 21.33 10.62
N PHE A 339 -12.39 20.21 10.40
CA PHE A 339 -11.78 19.06 9.72
C PHE A 339 -11.45 19.39 8.27
N LEU A 340 -12.39 20.00 7.54
CA LEU A 340 -12.24 20.33 6.13
C LEU A 340 -11.13 21.36 5.86
N ASP A 341 -10.90 22.31 6.76
CA ASP A 341 -9.80 23.29 6.69
C ASP A 341 -8.41 22.63 6.65
N ARG A 342 -8.31 21.36 7.08
CA ARG A 342 -7.05 20.57 7.10
C ARG A 342 -6.91 19.67 5.87
N VAL A 343 -7.85 19.71 4.95
CA VAL A 343 -7.78 19.03 3.65
C VAL A 343 -7.08 19.96 2.66
N HIS A 344 -5.97 19.50 2.09
CA HIS A 344 -5.12 20.31 1.21
C HIS A 344 -5.64 20.39 -0.23
N GLY A 345 -6.51 19.45 -0.64
CA GLY A 345 -7.01 19.43 -2.00
C GLY A 345 -8.24 18.55 -2.20
N TYR A 346 -9.10 19.01 -3.11
CA TYR A 346 -10.22 18.26 -3.63
C TYR A 346 -9.93 17.89 -5.09
N LEU A 347 -9.82 16.60 -5.37
CA LEU A 347 -9.59 16.07 -6.71
C LEU A 347 -10.95 15.81 -7.38
N PRO A 348 -11.25 16.45 -8.54
CA PRO A 348 -12.51 16.28 -9.24
C PRO A 348 -12.50 14.95 -10.01
N GLY A 349 -12.76 13.86 -9.30
CA GLY A 349 -12.74 12.51 -9.86
C GLY A 349 -13.77 12.29 -11.00
N TRP A 350 -14.79 13.15 -11.13
CA TRP A 350 -15.73 13.15 -12.26
C TRP A 350 -15.16 13.65 -13.58
N GLU A 351 -13.95 14.22 -13.57
CA GLU A 351 -13.27 14.63 -14.81
C GLU A 351 -12.41 13.51 -15.39
N MET A 352 -12.23 12.42 -14.64
CA MET A 352 -11.57 11.22 -15.13
C MET A 352 -12.52 10.48 -16.09
N PRO A 353 -11.98 9.93 -17.20
CA PRO A 353 -12.78 9.28 -18.24
C PRO A 353 -13.41 7.97 -17.78
#